data_AF-A0A1J4K4E2-F1
#
_entry.id   AF-A0A1J4K4E2-F1
#
_cell.length_a   1.000
_cell.length_b   1.000
_cell.length_c   1.000
_cell.angle_alpha   90.00
_cell.angle_beta   90.00
_cell.angle_gamma   90.00
#
_symmetry.space_group_name_H-M   'P 1'
#
loop_
_entity.id
_entity.type
_entity.pdbx_description
1 polymer ?
#
loop_
_entity_poly.entity_id
_entity_poly.type
_entity_poly.pdbx_seq_one_letter_code
_entity_poly.pdbx_strand_id
1 'polypeptide(L)'
;MNSIVIKESLYNSSFVQMLRTISPKDIRFTSSPKIKADIVFPYCANISFSILFTNQLNKIFLQQIKKTSEAYKHYVVIICISQDDKELYTDFLCGIPSKVMAVICLPHENFNLTASNFILETATNFRSRSRELEQKIESKRKSVLDPDTQARNIFNLLIKEGDVRERVIQTMINETGTIRSTIEKCLPELNECDFYLEPE
;
A
#
# COMPACT_ATOMS: atom_id res chain seq x y z
N MET A 1 -17.82 -8.53 -1.21
CA MET A 1 -17.23 -9.83 -1.62
C MET A 1 -15.83 -9.62 -2.12
N ASN A 2 -14.87 -10.44 -1.69
CA ASN A 2 -13.51 -10.39 -2.21
C ASN A 2 -13.51 -11.11 -3.58
N SER A 3 -13.05 -10.44 -4.64
CA SER A 3 -12.95 -11.02 -5.98
C SER A 3 -11.52 -10.90 -6.48
N ILE A 4 -10.93 -12.00 -6.93
CA ILE A 4 -9.67 -12.01 -7.67
C ILE A 4 -10.01 -11.82 -9.14
N VAL A 5 -9.37 -10.84 -9.78
CA VAL A 5 -9.56 -10.57 -11.21
C VAL A 5 -8.44 -11.25 -11.97
N ILE A 6 -8.79 -12.07 -12.94
CA ILE A 6 -7.88 -12.87 -13.74
C ILE A 6 -7.97 -12.40 -15.18
N LYS A 7 -6.82 -12.33 -15.85
CA LYS A 7 -6.75 -12.00 -17.26
C LYS A 7 -7.47 -13.06 -18.07
N GLU A 8 -8.29 -12.64 -19.02
CA GLU A 8 -9.19 -13.53 -19.76
C GLU A 8 -8.46 -14.74 -20.37
N SER A 9 -7.27 -14.52 -20.95
CA SER A 9 -6.45 -15.58 -21.53
C SER A 9 -5.97 -16.64 -20.53
N LEU A 10 -5.93 -16.32 -19.24
CA LEU A 10 -5.47 -17.23 -18.18
C LEU A 10 -6.65 -17.88 -17.42
N TYR A 11 -7.89 -17.39 -17.57
CA TYR A 11 -9.02 -17.72 -16.70
C TYR A 11 -9.35 -19.22 -16.57
N ASN A 12 -9.14 -19.98 -17.65
CA ASN A 12 -9.39 -21.43 -17.71
C ASN A 12 -8.12 -22.28 -17.62
N SER A 13 -6.97 -21.68 -17.33
CA SER A 13 -5.69 -22.40 -17.22
C SER A 13 -5.66 -23.34 -16.00
N SER A 14 -4.84 -24.38 -16.09
CA SER A 14 -4.56 -25.29 -14.96
C SER A 14 -4.02 -24.54 -13.73
N PHE A 15 -3.26 -23.46 -13.95
CA PHE A 15 -2.80 -22.57 -12.90
C PHE A 15 -3.97 -21.96 -12.11
N VAL A 16 -4.95 -21.37 -12.81
CA VAL A 16 -6.09 -20.71 -12.14
C VAL A 16 -7.01 -21.73 -11.48
N GLN A 17 -7.14 -22.94 -12.03
CA GLN A 17 -7.86 -24.01 -11.34
C GLN A 17 -7.16 -24.41 -10.05
N MET A 18 -5.83 -24.56 -10.05
CA MET A 18 -5.06 -24.83 -8.83
C MET A 18 -5.27 -23.71 -7.80
N LEU A 19 -5.15 -22.45 -8.21
CA LEU A 19 -5.37 -21.29 -7.36
C LEU A 19 -6.78 -21.29 -6.75
N ARG A 20 -7.82 -21.65 -7.51
CA ARG A 20 -9.19 -21.81 -7.00
C ARG A 20 -9.31 -22.91 -5.95
N THR A 21 -8.67 -24.06 -6.17
CA THR A 21 -8.71 -25.21 -5.26
C THR A 21 -8.16 -24.88 -3.88
N ILE A 22 -7.08 -24.10 -3.82
CA ILE A 22 -6.42 -23.73 -2.56
C ILE A 22 -6.97 -22.43 -1.95
N SER A 23 -7.79 -21.67 -2.69
CA SER A 23 -8.35 -20.41 -2.20
C SER A 23 -9.51 -20.63 -1.22
N PRO A 24 -9.70 -19.75 -0.24
CA PRO A 24 -10.92 -19.70 0.57
C PRO A 24 -12.20 -19.66 -0.28
N LYS A 25 -13.23 -20.41 0.14
CA LYS A 25 -14.48 -20.59 -0.62
C LYS A 25 -15.30 -19.31 -0.81
N ASP A 26 -15.05 -18.27 -0.01
CA ASP A 26 -15.73 -16.98 -0.09
C ASP A 26 -15.14 -16.05 -1.16
N ILE A 27 -14.01 -16.42 -1.77
CA ILE A 27 -13.35 -15.66 -2.82
C ILE A 27 -13.93 -16.03 -4.19
N ARG A 28 -14.42 -15.03 -4.93
CA ARG A 28 -14.81 -15.20 -6.33
C ARG A 28 -13.65 -14.93 -7.26
N PHE A 29 -13.69 -15.60 -8.42
CA PHE A 29 -12.77 -15.36 -9.52
C PHE A 29 -13.54 -14.76 -10.69
N THR A 30 -13.06 -13.65 -11.25
CA THR A 30 -13.69 -12.98 -12.38
C THR A 30 -12.68 -12.84 -13.52
N SER A 31 -13.11 -13.06 -14.76
CA SER A 31 -12.29 -12.77 -15.93
C SER A 31 -12.40 -11.30 -16.30
N SER A 32 -11.33 -10.70 -16.83
CA SER A 32 -11.36 -9.36 -17.41
C SER A 32 -10.37 -9.22 -18.56
N PRO A 33 -10.79 -8.67 -19.71
CA PRO A 33 -9.86 -8.27 -20.78
C PRO A 33 -9.15 -6.95 -20.50
N LYS A 34 -9.60 -6.20 -19.47
CA LYS A 34 -9.14 -4.82 -19.21
C LYS A 34 -7.89 -4.75 -18.32
N ILE A 35 -7.53 -5.83 -17.64
CA ILE A 35 -6.35 -5.85 -16.78
C ILE A 35 -5.09 -6.12 -17.60
N LYS A 36 -3.98 -5.46 -17.24
CA LYS A 36 -2.68 -5.66 -17.92
C LYS A 36 -1.89 -6.82 -17.31
N ALA A 37 -1.95 -6.95 -15.98
CA ALA A 37 -1.37 -8.06 -15.24
C ALA A 37 -2.21 -9.34 -15.42
N ASP A 38 -1.64 -10.49 -15.08
CA ASP A 38 -2.33 -11.78 -15.23
C ASP A 38 -3.33 -12.03 -14.10
N ILE A 39 -3.00 -11.58 -12.89
CA ILE A 39 -3.83 -11.71 -11.70
C ILE A 39 -3.79 -10.38 -10.92
N VAL A 40 -4.95 -9.91 -10.48
CA VAL A 40 -5.09 -8.70 -9.67
C VAL A 40 -5.97 -8.99 -8.46
N PHE A 41 -5.57 -8.48 -7.30
CA PHE A 41 -6.34 -8.53 -6.05
C PHE A 41 -6.81 -7.11 -5.69
N PRO A 42 -7.96 -6.63 -6.21
CA PRO A 42 -8.43 -5.26 -5.98
C PRO A 42 -8.63 -4.94 -4.50
N TYR A 43 -9.01 -5.94 -3.71
CA TYR A 43 -9.26 -5.82 -2.28
C TYR A 43 -7.98 -5.85 -1.41
N CYS A 44 -6.80 -6.01 -2.02
CA CYS A 44 -5.49 -6.02 -1.37
C CYS A 44 -4.59 -4.94 -1.97
N ALA A 45 -5.01 -3.67 -1.89
CA ALA A 45 -4.33 -2.50 -2.47
C ALA A 45 -4.00 -2.63 -3.98
N ASN A 46 -4.77 -3.44 -4.72
CA ASN A 46 -4.48 -3.76 -6.12
C ASN A 46 -3.12 -4.44 -6.33
N ILE A 47 -2.64 -5.27 -5.39
CA ILE A 47 -1.49 -6.15 -5.65
C ILE A 47 -1.76 -7.00 -6.88
N SER A 48 -0.78 -7.07 -7.78
CA SER A 48 -0.91 -7.70 -9.08
C SER A 48 0.30 -8.57 -9.41
N PHE A 49 0.04 -9.61 -10.19
CA PHE A 49 1.02 -10.62 -10.55
C PHE A 49 1.03 -10.85 -12.05
N SER A 50 2.23 -11.00 -12.61
CA SER A 50 2.42 -11.62 -13.92
C SER A 50 3.16 -12.93 -13.78
N ILE A 51 2.76 -13.91 -14.57
CA ILE A 51 3.31 -15.27 -14.55
C ILE A 51 3.97 -15.51 -15.90
N LEU A 52 5.27 -15.80 -15.85
CA LEU A 52 6.11 -15.98 -17.03
C LEU A 52 6.74 -17.37 -17.04
N PHE A 53 6.79 -17.97 -18.23
CA PHE A 53 7.50 -19.21 -18.50
C PHE A 53 8.75 -18.94 -19.36
N THR A 54 9.65 -19.92 -19.49
CA THR A 54 10.93 -19.76 -20.21
C THR A 54 10.75 -19.15 -21.61
N ASN A 55 9.75 -19.60 -22.38
CA ASN A 55 9.48 -19.10 -23.73
C ASN A 55 9.06 -17.62 -23.80
N GLN A 56 8.77 -17.00 -22.64
CA GLN A 56 8.37 -15.60 -22.52
C GLN A 56 9.53 -14.70 -22.03
N LEU A 57 10.74 -15.25 -21.86
CA LEU A 57 11.90 -14.48 -21.40
C LEU A 57 12.61 -13.76 -22.54
N ASN A 58 11.94 -12.75 -23.10
CA ASN A 58 12.44 -12.00 -24.24
C ASN A 58 12.07 -10.50 -24.17
N LYS A 59 12.63 -9.73 -25.11
CA LYS A 59 12.43 -8.26 -25.18
C LYS A 59 10.95 -7.84 -25.28
N ILE A 60 10.10 -8.64 -25.92
CA ILE A 60 8.68 -8.34 -26.08
C ILE A 60 8.00 -8.33 -24.70
N PHE A 61 8.25 -9.36 -23.90
CA PHE A 61 7.68 -9.45 -22.55
C PHE A 61 8.31 -8.45 -21.58
N LEU A 62 9.59 -8.09 -21.73
CA LEU A 62 10.18 -6.98 -20.96
C LEU A 62 9.43 -5.66 -21.18
N GLN A 63 9.06 -5.35 -22.42
CA GLN A 63 8.25 -4.17 -22.71
C GLN A 63 6.84 -4.27 -22.09
N GLN A 64 6.25 -5.47 -22.06
CA GLN A 64 4.96 -5.69 -21.39
C GLN A 64 5.05 -5.52 -19.87
N ILE A 65 6.09 -6.05 -19.23
CA ILE A 65 6.39 -5.85 -17.80
C ILE A 65 6.52 -4.36 -17.51
N LYS A 66 7.27 -3.61 -18.33
CA LYS A 66 7.42 -2.16 -18.17
C LYS A 66 6.08 -1.44 -18.16
N LYS A 67 5.25 -1.65 -19.20
CA LYS A 67 3.91 -1.06 -19.29
C LYS A 67 2.98 -1.47 -18.14
N THR A 68 3.15 -2.67 -17.61
CA THR A 68 2.35 -3.20 -16.50
C THR A 68 2.80 -2.60 -15.16
N SER A 69 4.10 -2.52 -14.92
CA SER A 69 4.69 -1.87 -13.75
C SER A 69 4.34 -0.38 -13.66
N GLU A 70 4.13 0.28 -14.80
CA GLU A 70 3.65 1.66 -14.83
C GLU A 70 2.21 1.80 -14.32
N ALA A 71 1.36 0.81 -14.60
CA ALA A 71 -0.06 0.80 -14.26
C ALA A 71 -0.36 0.30 -12.83
N TYR A 72 0.49 -0.56 -12.27
CA TYR A 72 0.28 -1.16 -10.94
C TYR A 72 1.42 -0.82 -9.99
N LYS A 73 1.09 -0.18 -8.86
CA LYS A 73 2.06 0.18 -7.82
C LYS A 73 2.66 -1.03 -7.10
N HIS A 74 1.87 -2.07 -6.89
CA HIS A 74 2.24 -3.28 -6.16
C HIS A 74 2.30 -4.47 -7.12
N TYR A 75 3.28 -4.46 -8.02
CA TYR A 75 3.38 -5.43 -9.10
C TYR A 75 4.53 -6.41 -8.88
N VAL A 76 4.21 -7.70 -8.89
CA VAL A 76 5.15 -8.81 -8.70
C VAL A 76 5.22 -9.64 -9.99
N VAL A 77 6.43 -10.02 -10.39
CA VAL A 77 6.65 -10.92 -11.53
C VAL A 77 7.07 -12.29 -10.99
N ILE A 78 6.35 -13.34 -11.39
CA ILE A 78 6.67 -14.72 -11.04
C ILE A 78 7.17 -15.42 -12.30
N ILE A 79 8.36 -16.00 -12.22
CA ILE A 79 9.02 -16.68 -13.33
C ILE A 79 9.15 -18.16 -13.00
N CYS A 80 8.62 -19.00 -13.87
CA CYS A 80 8.86 -20.44 -13.88
C CYS A 80 10.25 -20.70 -14.45
N ILE A 81 11.14 -21.28 -13.65
CA ILE A 81 12.53 -21.54 -14.03
C ILE A 81 12.83 -23.05 -14.15
N SER A 82 13.63 -23.41 -15.15
CA SER A 82 14.27 -24.73 -15.30
C SER A 82 15.78 -24.56 -15.13
N GLN A 83 16.48 -25.62 -14.69
CA GLN A 83 17.95 -25.58 -14.59
C GLN A 83 18.64 -25.49 -15.95
N ASP A 84 17.97 -25.94 -17.01
CA ASP A 84 18.53 -26.02 -18.36
C ASP A 84 18.60 -24.66 -19.06
N ASP A 85 17.86 -23.67 -18.56
CA ASP A 85 17.64 -22.38 -19.22
C ASP A 85 18.36 -21.21 -18.52
N LYS A 86 19.38 -21.52 -17.68
CA LYS A 86 20.01 -20.55 -16.76
C LYS A 86 20.43 -19.23 -17.41
N GLU A 87 20.97 -19.29 -18.62
CA GLU A 87 21.48 -18.13 -19.35
C GLU A 87 20.36 -17.17 -19.79
N LEU A 88 19.15 -17.67 -20.07
CA LEU A 88 18.02 -16.84 -20.50
C LEU A 88 17.50 -15.93 -19.38
N TYR A 89 17.67 -16.34 -18.12
CA TYR A 89 17.16 -15.57 -16.99
C TYR A 89 18.02 -14.35 -16.69
N THR A 90 19.34 -14.46 -16.76
CA THR A 90 20.26 -13.40 -16.32
C THR A 90 20.03 -12.10 -17.10
N ASP A 91 20.03 -12.17 -18.43
CA ASP A 91 19.81 -11.01 -19.29
C ASP A 91 18.39 -10.45 -19.14
N PHE A 92 17.41 -11.33 -18.96
CA PHE A 92 16.03 -10.92 -18.75
C PHE A 92 15.86 -10.16 -17.43
N LEU A 93 16.42 -10.68 -16.35
CA LEU A 93 16.36 -10.07 -15.01
C LEU A 93 17.00 -8.68 -14.99
N CYS A 94 18.13 -8.50 -15.67
CA CYS A 94 18.78 -7.20 -15.84
C CYS A 94 17.89 -6.17 -16.56
N GLY A 95 16.98 -6.63 -17.42
CA GLY A 95 16.04 -5.79 -18.15
C GLY A 95 14.76 -5.44 -17.38
N ILE A 96 14.53 -6.02 -16.20
CA ILE A 96 13.31 -5.77 -15.42
C ILE A 96 13.35 -4.34 -14.83
N PRO A 97 12.29 -3.55 -15.01
CA PRO A 97 12.27 -2.17 -14.51
C PRO A 97 12.21 -2.12 -12.99
N SER A 98 12.91 -1.16 -12.39
CA SER A 98 12.99 -0.93 -10.94
C SER A 98 11.63 -0.66 -10.26
N LYS A 99 10.60 -0.33 -11.05
CA LYS A 99 9.22 -0.14 -10.56
C LYS A 99 8.51 -1.48 -10.26
N VAL A 100 9.04 -2.60 -10.73
CA VAL A 100 8.58 -3.94 -10.31
C VAL A 100 8.99 -4.13 -8.85
N MET A 101 8.02 -4.45 -8.00
CA MET A 101 8.25 -4.57 -6.55
C MET A 101 9.13 -5.76 -6.22
N ALA A 102 8.89 -6.89 -6.89
CA ALA A 102 9.64 -8.12 -6.66
C ALA A 102 9.58 -9.02 -7.90
N VAL A 103 10.65 -9.79 -8.07
CA VAL A 103 10.74 -10.86 -9.06
C VAL A 103 10.99 -12.15 -8.30
N ILE A 104 10.15 -13.14 -8.53
CA ILE A 104 10.16 -14.41 -7.80
C ILE A 104 10.37 -15.52 -8.81
N CYS A 105 11.48 -16.25 -8.66
CA CYS A 105 11.80 -17.39 -9.51
C CYS A 105 11.41 -18.67 -8.78
N LEU A 106 10.54 -19.47 -9.38
CA LEU A 106 10.07 -20.74 -8.82
C LEU A 106 10.39 -21.89 -9.78
N PRO A 107 10.78 -23.07 -9.28
CA PRO A 107 11.10 -24.20 -10.13
C PRO A 107 9.88 -24.65 -10.93
N HIS A 108 10.13 -25.19 -12.13
CA HIS A 108 9.10 -25.80 -12.99
C HIS A 108 8.37 -26.95 -12.29
N GLU A 109 9.08 -27.73 -11.48
CA GLU A 109 8.50 -28.81 -10.69
C GLU A 109 7.45 -28.26 -9.70
N ASN A 110 6.22 -28.77 -9.81
CA ASN A 110 5.07 -28.33 -9.00
C ASN A 110 4.78 -26.82 -9.07
N PHE A 111 5.21 -26.13 -10.15
CA PHE A 111 5.12 -24.68 -10.28
C PHE A 111 3.72 -24.15 -9.94
N ASN A 112 2.66 -24.73 -10.52
CA ASN A 112 1.29 -24.27 -10.30
C ASN A 112 0.89 -24.24 -8.81
N LEU A 113 1.27 -25.27 -8.05
CA LEU A 113 0.95 -25.34 -6.61
C LEU A 113 1.79 -24.33 -5.83
N THR A 114 3.11 -24.33 -6.04
CA THR A 114 4.05 -23.46 -5.32
C THR A 114 3.73 -21.98 -5.57
N ALA A 115 3.54 -21.60 -6.83
CA ALA A 115 3.21 -20.23 -7.20
C ALA A 115 1.81 -19.81 -6.71
N SER A 116 0.82 -20.71 -6.76
CA SER A 116 -0.52 -20.39 -6.23
C SER A 116 -0.48 -20.16 -4.72
N ASN A 117 0.23 -21.01 -3.97
CA ASN A 117 0.44 -20.84 -2.53
C ASN A 117 1.13 -19.50 -2.22
N PHE A 118 2.22 -19.21 -2.93
CA PHE A 118 2.96 -17.96 -2.80
C PHE A 118 2.06 -16.74 -3.04
N ILE A 119 1.25 -16.75 -4.10
CA ILE A 119 0.34 -15.64 -4.42
C ILE A 119 -0.68 -15.42 -3.30
N LEU A 120 -1.31 -16.49 -2.80
CA LEU A 120 -2.32 -16.39 -1.73
C LEU A 120 -1.72 -15.93 -0.42
N GLU A 121 -0.58 -16.51 -0.03
CA GLU A 121 0.13 -16.12 1.19
C GLU A 121 0.53 -14.64 1.12
N THR A 122 1.11 -14.22 0.00
CA THR A 122 1.51 -12.82 -0.23
C THR A 122 0.31 -11.89 -0.14
N ALA A 123 -0.80 -12.20 -0.83
CA ALA A 123 -2.00 -11.36 -0.80
C ALA A 123 -2.63 -11.27 0.60
N THR A 124 -2.61 -12.38 1.36
CA THR A 124 -3.16 -12.45 2.73
C THR A 124 -2.29 -11.67 3.71
N ASN A 125 -0.98 -11.87 3.66
CA ASN A 125 -0.02 -11.16 4.50
C ASN A 125 0.01 -9.66 4.17
N PHE A 126 -0.07 -9.30 2.89
CA PHE A 126 -0.13 -7.90 2.47
C PHE A 126 -1.39 -7.20 3.00
N ARG A 127 -2.54 -7.88 2.95
CA ARG A 127 -3.82 -7.35 3.46
C ARG A 127 -3.79 -7.16 4.97
N SER A 128 -3.32 -8.15 5.72
CA SER A 128 -3.26 -8.08 7.19
C SER A 128 -2.35 -6.94 7.65
N ARG A 129 -1.13 -6.85 7.11
CA ARG A 129 -0.18 -5.79 7.45
C ARG A 129 -0.65 -4.40 7.04
N SER A 130 -1.28 -4.27 5.87
CA SER A 130 -1.86 -2.99 5.44
C SER A 130 -2.94 -2.51 6.40
N ARG A 131 -3.81 -3.42 6.87
CA ARG A 131 -4.84 -3.10 7.87
C ARG A 131 -4.26 -2.71 9.23
N GLU A 132 -3.25 -3.44 9.70
CA GLU A 132 -2.55 -3.10 10.95
C GLU A 132 -1.90 -1.72 10.87
N LEU A 133 -1.31 -1.37 9.73
CA LEU A 133 -0.71 -0.06 9.51
C LEU A 133 -1.78 1.04 9.47
N GLU A 134 -2.88 0.83 8.75
CA GLU A 134 -4.03 1.76 8.74
C GLU A 134 -4.59 1.98 10.14
N GLN A 135 -4.74 0.91 10.93
CA GLN A 135 -5.19 1.00 12.32
C GLN A 135 -4.21 1.79 13.19
N LYS A 136 -2.89 1.59 13.01
CA LYS A 136 -1.86 2.37 13.73
C LYS A 136 -1.85 3.84 13.32
N ILE A 137 -2.04 4.13 12.04
CA ILE A 137 -2.14 5.51 11.54
C ILE A 137 -3.41 6.16 12.12
N GLU A 138 -4.53 5.46 12.10
CA GLU A 138 -5.80 5.95 12.62
C GLU A 138 -5.75 6.13 14.15
N SER A 139 -5.14 5.20 14.88
CA SER A 139 -4.93 5.35 16.32
C SER A 139 -4.02 6.53 16.62
N LYS A 140 -2.97 6.74 15.81
CA LYS A 140 -2.11 7.93 15.92
C LYS A 140 -2.93 9.20 15.66
N ARG A 141 -3.68 9.28 14.57
CA ARG A 141 -4.56 10.43 14.26
C ARG A 141 -5.61 10.71 15.34
N LYS A 142 -6.15 9.67 15.97
CA LYS A 142 -7.08 9.82 17.11
C LYS A 142 -6.37 10.24 18.40
N SER A 143 -5.09 9.91 18.56
CA SER A 143 -4.27 10.35 19.68
C SER A 143 -3.65 11.73 19.45
N VAL A 144 -3.55 12.19 18.20
CA VAL A 144 -3.25 13.58 17.87
C VAL A 144 -4.45 14.40 18.32
N LEU A 145 -4.25 15.17 19.39
CA LEU A 145 -5.20 16.17 19.83
C LEU A 145 -5.27 17.24 18.73
N ASP A 146 -6.48 17.67 18.40
CA ASP A 146 -6.71 18.85 17.58
C ASP A 146 -5.77 20.00 18.06
N PRO A 147 -4.95 20.62 17.18
CA PRO A 147 -3.94 21.58 17.60
C PRO A 147 -4.48 22.76 18.41
N ASP A 148 -5.74 23.17 18.17
CA ASP A 148 -6.39 24.23 18.93
C ASP A 148 -6.82 23.73 20.33
N THR A 149 -7.25 22.47 20.42
CA THR A 149 -7.49 21.78 21.70
C THR A 149 -6.18 21.60 22.49
N GLN A 150 -5.07 21.28 21.83
CA GLN A 150 -3.73 21.21 22.43
C GLN A 150 -3.30 22.59 22.96
N ALA A 151 -3.40 23.64 22.14
CA ALA A 151 -3.10 25.02 22.54
C ALA A 151 -3.96 25.46 23.73
N ARG A 152 -5.27 25.17 23.69
CA ARG A 152 -6.20 25.45 24.79
C ARG A 152 -5.81 24.73 26.07
N ASN A 153 -5.43 23.46 26.00
CA ASN A 153 -4.99 22.69 27.17
C ASN A 153 -3.70 23.27 27.78
N ILE A 154 -2.75 23.71 26.97
CA ILE A 154 -1.54 24.36 27.47
C ILE A 154 -1.88 25.70 28.13
N PHE A 155 -2.72 26.53 27.51
CA PHE A 155 -3.18 27.78 28.13
C PHE A 155 -3.97 27.57 29.42
N ASN A 156 -4.77 26.50 29.50
CA ASN A 156 -5.49 26.11 30.71
C ASN A 156 -4.56 25.76 31.87
N LEU A 157 -3.34 25.30 31.59
CA LEU A 157 -2.32 24.99 32.60
C LEU A 157 -1.49 26.23 33.01
N LEU A 158 -1.34 27.21 32.11
CA LEU A 158 -0.55 28.41 32.33
C LEU A 158 -1.31 29.52 33.07
N ILE A 159 -2.63 29.59 32.90
CA ILE A 159 -3.47 30.63 33.50
C ILE A 159 -4.37 30.00 34.57
N LYS A 160 -4.27 30.50 35.82
CA LYS A 160 -5.15 30.06 36.92
C LYS A 160 -6.62 30.20 36.53
N GLU A 161 -7.43 29.21 36.93
CA GLU A 161 -8.85 29.18 36.59
C GLU A 161 -9.59 30.44 37.04
N GLY A 162 -10.42 31.03 36.16
CA GLY A 162 -11.28 32.17 36.46
C GLY A 162 -11.66 33.02 35.23
N ASP A 163 -12.43 34.08 35.45
CA ASP A 163 -12.97 34.98 34.39
C ASP A 163 -11.90 35.66 33.54
N VAL A 164 -10.67 35.76 34.04
CA VAL A 164 -9.54 36.31 33.28
C VAL A 164 -9.11 35.34 32.18
N ARG A 165 -9.10 34.02 32.44
CA ARG A 165 -8.75 32.99 31.45
C ARG A 165 -9.72 33.00 30.28
N GLU A 166 -11.03 33.03 30.57
CA GLU A 166 -12.05 32.97 29.53
C GLU A 166 -12.03 34.23 28.65
N ARG A 167 -11.76 35.39 29.25
CA ARG A 167 -11.56 36.63 28.49
C ARG A 167 -10.34 36.57 27.58
N VAL A 168 -9.21 36.08 28.08
CA VAL A 168 -7.99 35.95 27.27
C VAL A 168 -8.21 35.00 26.09
N ILE A 169 -8.82 33.83 26.32
CA ILE A 169 -9.13 32.87 25.25
C ILE A 169 -10.07 33.49 24.21
N GLN A 170 -11.12 34.19 24.65
CA GLN A 170 -12.05 34.83 23.72
C GLN A 170 -11.41 35.97 22.93
N THR A 171 -10.52 36.75 23.54
CA THR A 171 -9.75 37.76 22.80
C THR A 171 -8.87 37.13 21.73
N MET A 172 -8.17 36.03 22.03
CA MET A 172 -7.35 35.30 21.05
C MET A 172 -8.17 34.82 19.85
N ILE A 173 -9.32 34.18 20.12
CA ILE A 173 -10.23 33.69 19.08
C ILE A 173 -10.79 34.84 18.23
N ASN A 174 -11.19 35.95 18.86
CA ASN A 174 -11.78 37.09 18.15
C ASN A 174 -10.77 37.84 17.27
N GLU A 175 -9.50 37.91 17.70
CA GLU A 175 -8.44 38.66 17.01
C GLU A 175 -7.87 37.88 15.82
N THR A 176 -7.65 36.57 15.96
CA THR A 176 -6.92 35.78 14.95
C THR A 176 -7.68 34.57 14.43
N GLY A 177 -8.86 34.28 14.97
CA GLY A 177 -9.74 33.18 14.58
C GLY A 177 -9.56 31.90 15.41
N THR A 178 -8.32 31.56 15.77
CA THR A 178 -7.98 30.39 16.61
C THR A 178 -6.87 30.75 17.59
N ILE A 179 -6.72 29.98 18.68
CA ILE A 179 -5.65 30.22 19.66
C ILE A 179 -4.29 29.94 19.00
N ARG A 180 -4.23 28.92 18.13
CA ARG A 180 -3.05 28.61 17.32
C ARG A 180 -2.59 29.80 16.47
N SER A 181 -3.51 30.44 15.74
CA SER A 181 -3.13 31.57 14.88
C SER A 181 -2.65 32.77 15.69
N THR A 182 -3.10 32.92 16.94
CA THR A 182 -2.52 33.90 17.86
C THR A 182 -1.08 33.53 18.23
N ILE A 183 -0.80 32.26 18.53
CA ILE A 183 0.57 31.81 18.85
C ILE A 183 1.50 32.02 17.65
N GLU A 184 1.09 31.59 16.45
CA GLU A 184 1.90 31.70 15.24
C GLU A 184 2.15 33.15 14.81
N LYS A 185 1.17 34.04 14.97
CA LYS A 185 1.27 35.43 14.49
C LYS A 185 1.73 36.43 15.53
N CYS A 186 1.40 36.21 16.80
CA CYS A 186 1.55 37.20 17.86
C CYS A 186 2.53 36.78 18.97
N LEU A 187 2.88 35.49 19.06
CA LEU A 187 3.83 34.96 20.04
C LEU A 187 4.80 33.92 19.41
N PRO A 188 5.47 34.25 18.29
CA PRO A 188 6.31 33.31 17.57
C PRO A 188 7.47 32.78 18.42
N GLU A 189 7.92 33.53 19.43
CA GLU A 189 9.00 33.15 20.34
C GLU A 189 8.66 31.91 21.18
N LEU A 190 7.36 31.61 21.38
CA LEU A 190 6.95 30.38 22.05
C LEU A 190 7.34 29.13 21.25
N ASN A 191 7.32 29.20 19.91
CA ASN A 191 7.72 28.07 19.06
C ASN A 191 9.23 27.76 19.15
N GLU A 192 10.03 28.71 19.65
CA GLU A 192 11.47 28.52 19.89
C GLU A 192 11.74 27.83 21.25
N CYS A 193 10.75 27.75 22.14
CA CYS A 193 10.88 27.28 23.52
C CYS A 193 10.35 25.85 23.75
N ASP A 194 10.49 24.94 22.77
CA ASP A 194 9.91 23.57 22.77
C ASP A 194 8.36 23.53 22.85
N PHE A 195 7.69 24.64 22.54
CA PHE A 195 6.23 24.68 22.41
C PHE A 195 5.83 24.05 21.07
N TYR A 196 5.70 22.73 21.05
CA TYR A 196 5.33 21.99 19.85
C TYR A 196 3.81 21.98 19.67
N LEU A 197 3.34 22.66 18.62
CA LEU A 197 1.99 22.49 18.09
C LEU A 197 2.05 21.50 16.93
N GLU A 198 1.26 20.43 16.99
CA GLU A 198 1.23 19.46 15.90
C GLU A 198 0.76 20.13 14.59
N PRO A 199 1.43 19.86 13.45
CA PRO A 199 0.97 20.32 12.14
C PRO A 199 -0.34 19.63 11.74
N GLU A 200 -1.14 20.29 10.88
CA GLU A 200 -2.35 19.69 10.30
C GLU A 200 -2.08 18.43 9.46
#